data_AF-A0A444JAT1-F1
#
_entry.id   AF-A0A444JAT1-F1
#
_cell.length_a   1.000
_cell.length_b   1.000
_cell.length_c   1.000
_cell.angle_alpha   90.00
_cell.angle_beta   90.00
_cell.angle_gamma   90.00
#
_symmetry.space_group_name_H-M   'P 1'
#
loop_
_entity.id
_entity.type
_entity.pdbx_description
1 polymer ?
#
loop_
_entity_poly.entity_id
_entity_poly.type
_entity_poly.pdbx_seq_one_letter_code
_entity_poly.pdbx_strand_id
1 'polypeptide(L)'
;MQKIAVLLSGSGRTLDNFHEGIQAGTMKAEIQVVVSNVGDALGLEKAQKYGYPAVHAADNSAINTILAEYDIDLVILAGYLKLY
;
A
#
# COMPACT_ATOMS: atom_id res chain seq x y z
N MET A 1 8.04 9.36 11.80
CA MET A 1 7.58 9.20 10.41
C MET A 1 6.13 8.77 10.47
N GLN A 2 5.28 9.25 9.57
CA GLN A 2 3.89 8.79 9.48
C GLN A 2 3.85 7.34 8.97
N LYS A 3 3.23 6.44 9.72
CA LYS A 3 3.07 5.04 9.33
C LYS A 3 1.84 4.91 8.43
N ILE A 4 2.04 4.46 7.20
CA ILE A 4 0.97 4.42 6.20
C ILE A 4 0.73 3.01 5.69
N ALA A 5 -0.54 2.69 5.46
CA ALA A 5 -0.96 1.58 4.61
C ALA A 5 -1.34 2.12 3.23
N VAL A 6 -0.97 1.39 2.17
CA VAL A 6 -1.26 1.78 0.79
C VAL A 6 -2.22 0.77 0.17
N LEU A 7 -3.39 1.23 -0.26
CA LEU A 7 -4.36 0.42 -0.98
C LEU A 7 -4.28 0.72 -2.48
N LEU A 8 -4.23 -0.31 -3.32
CA LEU A 8 -4.16 -0.18 -4.78
C LEU A 8 -4.98 -1.25 -5.51
N SER A 9 -5.22 -1.07 -6.82
CA SER A 9 -5.86 -2.09 -7.66
C SER A 9 -5.13 -2.37 -8.97
N GLY A 10 -4.00 -1.69 -9.23
CA GLY A 10 -3.38 -1.65 -10.56
C GLY A 10 -1.86 -1.51 -10.54
N SER A 11 -1.33 -0.69 -11.46
CA SER A 11 0.10 -0.64 -11.78
C SER A 11 1.02 -0.09 -10.68
N GLY A 12 0.47 0.51 -9.63
CA GLY A 12 1.26 1.04 -8.50
C GLY A 12 2.08 2.30 -8.80
N ARG A 13 1.75 3.11 -9.83
CA ARG A 13 2.50 4.35 -10.13
C ARG A 13 2.59 5.32 -8.94
N THR A 14 1.52 5.44 -8.16
CA THR A 14 1.54 6.27 -6.94
C THR A 14 2.42 5.66 -5.85
N LEU A 15 2.51 4.33 -5.77
CA LEU A 15 3.44 3.64 -4.87
C LEU A 15 4.90 3.92 -5.27
N ASP A 16 5.22 3.94 -6.56
CA ASP A 16 6.55 4.31 -7.06
C ASP A 16 6.93 5.72 -6.55
N ASN A 17 6.03 6.70 -6.72
CA ASN A 17 6.26 8.07 -6.26
C ASN A 17 6.48 8.15 -4.74
N PHE A 18 5.72 7.38 -3.95
CA PHE A 18 5.92 7.33 -2.49
C PHE A 18 7.25 6.71 -2.14
N HIS A 19 7.63 5.60 -2.77
CA HIS A 19 8.93 4.97 -2.56
C HIS A 19 10.08 5.94 -2.88
N GLU A 20 10.03 6.58 -4.05
CA GLU A 20 11.04 7.57 -4.46
C GLU A 20 11.12 8.75 -3.47
N GLY A 21 9.97 9.29 -3.05
CA GLY A 21 9.93 10.39 -2.08
C GLY A 21 10.46 10.01 -0.70
N ILE A 22 10.18 8.79 -0.24
CA ILE A 22 10.71 8.27 1.04
C ILE A 22 12.22 8.05 0.94
N GLN A 23 12.71 7.44 -0.13
CA GLN A 23 14.14 7.22 -0.36
C GLN A 23 14.92 8.54 -0.49
N ALA A 24 14.32 9.54 -1.15
CA ALA A 24 14.90 10.88 -1.28
C ALA A 24 14.78 11.73 0.00
N GLY A 25 14.07 11.26 1.03
CA GLY A 25 13.83 12.00 2.27
C GLY A 25 12.89 13.21 2.12
N THR A 26 12.25 13.38 0.96
CA THR A 26 11.29 14.46 0.68
C THR A 26 9.89 14.12 1.20
N MET A 27 9.61 12.84 1.46
CA MET A 27 8.40 12.35 2.10
C MET A 27 8.73 11.66 3.42
N LYS A 28 8.21 12.19 4.53
CA LYS A 28 8.43 11.65 5.88
C LYS A 28 7.43 10.56 6.26
N ALA A 29 7.38 9.48 5.49
CA ALA A 29 6.46 8.37 5.71
C ALA A 29 7.17 7.02 5.76
N GLU A 30 6.51 6.04 6.36
CA GLU A 30 6.94 4.64 6.44
C GLU A 30 5.80 3.74 5.96
N ILE A 31 6.01 3.04 4.85
CA ILE A 31 5.00 2.13 4.30
C ILE A 31 5.05 0.83 5.11
N GLN A 32 4.02 0.58 5.90
CA GLN A 32 3.91 -0.63 6.73
C GLN A 32 3.41 -1.83 5.92
N VAL A 33 2.45 -1.59 5.02
CA VAL A 33 1.85 -2.63 4.18
C VAL A 33 1.25 -2.02 2.91
N VAL A 34 1.34 -2.77 1.83
CA VAL A 34 0.61 -2.51 0.58
C VAL A 34 -0.43 -3.60 0.40
N VAL A 35 -1.69 -3.23 0.23
CA VAL A 35 -2.78 -4.18 0.02
C VAL A 35 -3.46 -3.91 -1.32
N SER A 36 -3.74 -4.97 -2.07
CA SER A 36 -4.49 -4.89 -3.32
C SER A 36 -5.77 -5.71 -3.25
N ASN A 37 -6.84 -5.19 -3.84
CA ASN A 37 -8.05 -5.98 -4.09
C ASN A 37 -8.03 -6.77 -5.41
N VAL A 38 -6.89 -6.76 -6.10
CA VAL A 38 -6.62 -7.47 -7.35
C VAL A 38 -5.34 -8.29 -7.15
N GLY A 39 -5.44 -9.61 -7.21
CA GLY A 39 -4.37 -10.53 -6.79
C GLY A 39 -3.14 -10.55 -7.68
N ASP A 40 -3.29 -10.19 -8.96
CA ASP A 40 -2.24 -10.09 -9.96
C ASP A 40 -1.87 -8.63 -10.28
N ALA A 41 -2.21 -7.69 -9.39
CA ALA A 41 -1.85 -6.29 -9.57
C ALA A 41 -0.32 -6.12 -9.57
N LEU A 42 0.22 -5.51 -10.63
CA LEU A 42 1.64 -5.16 -10.75
C LEU A 42 2.15 -4.32 -9.56
N GLY A 43 1.28 -3.55 -8.91
CA GLY A 43 1.60 -2.82 -7.69
C GLY A 43 2.05 -3.70 -6.52
N LEU A 44 1.54 -4.94 -6.41
CA LEU A 44 1.99 -5.90 -5.39
C LEU A 44 3.42 -6.38 -5.66
N GLU A 45 3.75 -6.72 -6.90
CA GLU A 45 5.11 -7.12 -7.27
C GLU A 45 6.13 -6.00 -7.00
N LYS A 46 5.74 -4.76 -7.28
CA LYS A 46 6.56 -3.58 -6.99
C LYS A 46 6.79 -3.39 -5.49
N ALA A 47 5.72 -3.49 -4.69
CA ALA A 47 5.81 -3.41 -3.23
C ALA A 47 6.82 -4.43 -2.67
N GLN A 48 6.75 -5.68 -3.14
CA GLN A 48 7.70 -6.74 -2.77
C GLN A 48 9.13 -6.39 -3.17
N LYS A 49 9.34 -5.89 -4.41
CA LYS A 49 10.67 -5.46 -4.90
C LYS A 49 11.25 -4.31 -4.08
N TYR A 50 10.41 -3.40 -3.58
CA TYR A 50 10.82 -2.32 -2.69
C TYR A 50 11.03 -2.76 -1.24
N GLY A 51 10.70 -4.01 -0.89
CA GLY A 51 10.86 -4.56 0.46
C GLY A 51 9.67 -4.28 1.38
N TYR A 52 8.52 -3.87 0.85
CA TYR A 52 7.30 -3.67 1.64
C TYR A 52 6.49 -4.97 1.72
N PRO A 53 5.85 -5.27 2.87
CA PRO A 53 4.81 -6.29 2.93
C PRO A 53 3.72 -6.01 1.89
N ALA A 54 3.38 -7.02 1.10
CA ALA A 54 2.42 -6.90 0.00
C ALA A 54 1.40 -8.05 0.07
N VAL A 55 0.12 -7.70 0.24
CA VAL A 55 -0.94 -8.68 0.50
C VAL A 55 -2.11 -8.46 -0.44
N HIS A 56 -2.69 -9.55 -0.94
CA HIS A 56 -3.95 -9.50 -1.68
C HIS A 56 -5.12 -9.77 -0.74
N ALA A 57 -6.18 -8.95 -0.83
CA ALA A 57 -7.42 -9.13 -0.08
C ALA A 57 -8.63 -8.67 -0.90
N ALA A 58 -9.61 -9.55 -1.11
CA ALA A 58 -10.67 -9.34 -2.10
C ALA A 58 -11.66 -8.20 -1.77
N ASP A 59 -11.87 -7.90 -0.49
CA ASP A 59 -12.88 -6.96 0.00
C ASP A 59 -12.39 -6.14 1.21
N ASN A 60 -13.17 -5.11 1.58
CA ASN A 60 -12.81 -4.16 2.64
C ASN A 60 -12.73 -4.84 4.02
N SER A 61 -13.52 -5.89 4.27
CA SER A 61 -13.49 -6.60 5.56
C SER A 61 -12.15 -7.32 5.73
N ALA A 62 -11.71 -8.03 4.69
CA ALA A 62 -10.42 -8.70 4.67
C ALA A 62 -9.27 -7.68 4.74
N ILE A 63 -9.37 -6.57 4.00
CA ILE A 63 -8.39 -5.47 4.07
C ILE A 63 -8.30 -4.94 5.50
N ASN A 64 -9.43 -4.60 6.14
CA ASN A 64 -9.43 -4.04 7.50
C ASN A 64 -8.90 -5.03 8.54
N THR A 65 -9.10 -6.33 8.34
CA THR A 65 -8.51 -7.37 9.19
C THR A 65 -6.99 -7.35 9.10
N ILE A 66 -6.44 -7.29 7.89
CA ILE A 66 -5.00 -7.16 7.68
C ILE A 66 -4.48 -5.86 8.28
N LEU A 67 -5.14 -4.73 8.01
CA LEU A 67 -4.70 -3.43 8.51
C LEU A 67 -4.65 -3.36 10.05
N ALA A 68 -5.52 -4.09 10.74
CA ALA A 68 -5.54 -4.17 12.20
C ALA A 68 -4.31 -4.89 12.80
N GLU A 69 -3.56 -5.65 12.00
CA GLU A 69 -2.30 -6.29 12.41
C GLU A 69 -1.11 -5.34 12.37
N TYR A 70 -1.27 -4.15 11.78
CA TYR A 70 -0.22 -3.15 11.65
C TYR A 70 -0.52 -1.90 12.48
N ASP A 71 0.53 -1.28 13.01
CA ASP A 71 0.44 0.03 13.64
C ASP A 71 0.50 1.12 12.55
N ILE A 72 -0.67 1.61 12.13
CA ILE A 72 -0.81 2.58 11.03
C ILE A 72 -1.50 3.87 11.51
N ASP A 73 -0.99 5.01 11.04
CA ASP A 73 -1.58 6.32 11.28
C ASP A 73 -2.59 6.69 10.19
N LEU A 74 -2.32 6.27 8.95
CA LEU A 74 -3.08 6.66 7.75
C LEU A 74 -3.27 5.49 6.78
N VAL A 75 -4.45 5.45 6.17
CA VAL A 75 -4.74 4.59 5.00
C VAL A 75 -4.78 5.46 3.75
N ILE A 76 -3.98 5.11 2.75
CA ILE A 76 -3.83 5.87 1.51
C ILE A 76 -4.41 5.07 0.34
N LEU A 77 -5.45 5.61 -0.30
CA LEU A 77 -6.04 5.05 -1.52
C LEU A 77 -5.23 5.48 -2.75
N ALA A 78 -4.27 4.66 -3.14
CA ALA A 78 -3.29 4.93 -4.20
C ALA A 78 -3.68 4.24 -5.52
N GLY A 79 -4.78 4.70 -6.12
CA GLY A 79 -5.36 4.04 -7.29
C GLY A 79 -6.19 2.80 -6.92
N TYR A 80 -6.87 2.86 -5.78
CA TYR A 80 -7.85 1.89 -5.35
C TYR A 80 -9.19 2.11 -6.07
N LEU A 81 -9.74 1.07 -6.70
CA LEU A 81 -10.88 1.15 -7.62
C LEU A 81 -12.18 0.54 -7.08
N LYS A 82 -12.24 0.27 -5.78
CA LYS A 82 -13.47 -0.12 -5.07
C LYS A 82 -13.88 0.98 -4.09
N LEU A 83 -15.17 1.05 -3.78
CA LEU A 83 -15.63 1.89 -2.67
C LEU A 83 -15.00 1.33 -1.39
N TYR A 84 -14.21 2.16 -0.71
CA TYR A 84 -13.55 1.79 0.53
C TYR A 84 -14.41 2.20 1.72
#